data_AF-A0A955PSA5-F1
#
_entry.id   AF-A0A955PSA5-F1
#
_cell.length_a   1.000
_cell.length_b   1.000
_cell.length_c   1.000
_cell.angle_alpha   90.00
_cell.angle_beta   90.00
_cell.angle_gamma   90.00
#
_symmetry.space_group_name_H-M   'P 1'
#
loop_
_entity.id
_entity.type
_entity.pdbx_description
1 polymer ?
#
loop_
_entity_poly.entity_id
_entity_poly.type
_entity_poly.pdbx_seq_one_letter_code
_entity_poly.pdbx_strand_id
1 'polypeptide(L)' 'IILSPLEPPEATLAFRDPHGEFPKGVSEKKLPDLDRHILDFQDLAACIRGEKEFAYSKEHDYIVQETILRACGVEV' A
#
# COMPACT_ATOMS: atom_id res chain seq x y z
N ILE A 1 -1.39 16.16 -10.81
CA ILE A 1 -0.90 15.72 -9.49
C ILE A 1 0.42 15.02 -9.76
N ILE A 2 1.54 15.60 -9.31
CA ILE A 2 2.86 14.98 -9.41
C ILE A 2 3.14 14.37 -8.04
N LEU A 3 3.15 13.03 -7.96
CA LEU A 3 3.55 12.31 -6.75
C LEU A 3 5.06 12.08 -6.87
N SER A 4 5.85 12.98 -6.29
CA SER A 4 7.26 12.72 -6.03
C SER A 4 7.38 11.90 -4.73
N PRO A 5 8.36 10.99 -4.60
CA PRO A 5 8.56 10.24 -3.37
C PRO A 5 8.81 11.20 -2.20
N LEU A 6 8.02 11.04 -1.14
CA LEU A 6 8.13 11.82 0.09
C LEU A 6 9.24 11.17 0.95
N GLU A 7 10.51 11.46 0.62
CA GLU A 7 11.72 10.99 1.33
C GLU A 7 11.94 9.45 1.35
N PRO A 8 13.15 8.94 1.67
CA PRO A 8 13.32 7.50 1.89
C PRO A 8 12.31 7.03 2.95
N PRO A 9 11.62 5.91 2.74
CA PRO A 9 10.52 5.51 3.60
C PRO A 9 11.03 5.13 5.00
N GLU A 10 10.80 5.99 5.98
CA GLU A 10 11.10 5.72 7.39
C GLU A 10 9.79 5.49 8.15
N ALA A 11 9.73 4.40 8.92
CA ALA A 11 8.60 4.08 9.78
C ALA A 11 8.98 4.23 11.24
N THR A 12 8.16 4.95 12.00
CA THR A 12 8.25 5.03 13.45
C THR A 12 7.14 4.15 14.05
N LEU A 13 7.54 3.16 14.85
CA LEU A 13 6.62 2.22 15.49
C LEU A 13 6.70 2.41 17.01
N ALA A 14 5.55 2.52 17.67
CA ALA A 14 5.46 2.64 19.12
C ALA A 14 4.78 1.40 19.72
N PHE A 15 5.52 0.67 20.56
CA PHE A 15 5.06 -0.56 21.19
C PHE A 15 4.81 -0.36 22.68
N ARG A 16 3.63 -0.76 23.15
CA ARG A 16 3.29 -0.75 24.59
C ARG A 16 4.11 -1.78 25.37
N ASP A 17 4.33 -2.94 24.77
CA ASP A 17 5.06 -4.10 25.28
C ASP A 17 5.99 -4.62 24.17
N PRO A 18 7.15 -5.23 24.48
CA PRO A 18 8.08 -5.69 23.45
C PRO A 18 7.44 -6.77 22.57
N HIS A 19 7.69 -6.72 21.26
CA HIS A 19 7.14 -7.65 20.27
C HIS A 19 8.22 -8.07 19.26
N GLY A 20 8.69 -9.32 19.36
CA GLY A 20 9.72 -9.85 18.46
C GLY A 20 11.01 -9.03 18.52
N GLU A 21 11.43 -8.48 17.38
CA GLU A 21 12.63 -7.62 17.27
C GLU A 21 12.41 -6.20 17.81
N PHE A 22 11.18 -5.81 18.14
CA PHE A 22 10.85 -4.46 18.57
C PHE A 22 10.73 -4.35 20.09
N PRO A 23 11.57 -3.55 20.77
CA PRO A 23 11.46 -3.32 22.20
C PRO A 23 10.22 -2.47 22.54
N LYS A 24 9.84 -2.47 23.82
CA LYS A 24 8.87 -1.50 24.35
C LYS A 24 9.37 -0.08 24.11
N GLY A 25 8.47 0.82 23.71
CA GLY A 25 8.78 2.20 23.37
C GLY A 25 8.79 2.43 21.87
N VAL A 26 9.57 3.43 21.42
CA VAL A 26 9.64 3.84 20.02
C VAL A 26 10.80 3.14 19.32
N SER A 27 10.55 2.63 18.12
CA SER A 27 11.55 2.05 17.23
C SER A 27 11.45 2.70 15.85
N GLU A 28 12.59 3.15 15.34
CA GLU A 28 12.71 3.67 13.98
C GLU A 28 13.21 2.57 13.05
N LYS A 29 12.52 2.39 11.91
CA LYS A 29 12.90 1.40 10.90
C LYS A 29 12.99 2.08 9.54
N LYS A 30 14.17 1.96 8.93
CA LYS A 30 14.34 2.22 7.51
C LYS A 30 13.63 1.13 6.73
N LEU A 31 12.65 1.52 5.93
CA LEU A 31 12.00 0.63 4.98
C LEU A 31 12.87 0.53 3.72
N PRO A 32 12.83 -0.60 3.02
CA PRO A 32 13.50 -0.70 1.74
C PRO A 32 12.96 0.38 0.79
N ASP A 33 13.88 0.99 0.04
CA ASP A 33 13.48 1.83 -1.08
C ASP A 33 12.84 0.93 -2.13
N LEU A 34 11.58 1.22 -2.45
CA LEU A 34 10.79 0.44 -3.37
C LEU A 34 10.50 1.35 -4.55
N ASP A 35 10.88 0.90 -5.74
CA ASP A 35 10.52 1.51 -7.03
C ASP A 35 9.03 1.29 -7.33
N ARG A 36 8.16 1.62 -6.37
CA ARG A 36 6.74 1.25 -6.32
C ARG A 36 6.04 1.54 -7.64
N HIS A 37 6.18 2.76 -8.14
CA HIS A 37 5.51 3.16 -9.38
C HIS A 37 6.08 2.44 -10.61
N ILE A 38 7.39 2.21 -10.68
CA ILE A 38 7.98 1.47 -11.80
C ILE A 38 7.47 0.02 -11.79
N LEU A 39 7.47 -0.61 -10.63
CA LEU A 39 6.97 -1.97 -10.44
C LEU A 39 5.47 -2.06 -10.76
N ASP A 40 4.66 -1.11 -10.32
CA ASP A 40 3.22 -1.04 -10.62
C ASP A 40 2.97 -0.94 -12.14
N PHE A 41 3.74 -0.11 -12.85
CA PHE A 41 3.61 0.01 -14.32
C PHE A 41 4.07 -1.24 -15.05
N GLN A 42 5.14 -1.90 -14.58
CA GLN A 42 5.58 -3.18 -15.13
C GLN A 42 4.51 -4.25 -14.95
N ASP A 43 3.86 -4.30 -13.78
CA ASP A 43 2.78 -5.24 -13.47
C ASP A 43 1.55 -5.02 -14.36
N LEU A 44 1.14 -3.77 -14.52
CA LEU A 44 0.05 -3.39 -15.42
C LEU A 44 0.36 -3.77 -16.87
N ALA A 45 1.59 -3.51 -17.33
CA ALA A 45 1.99 -3.84 -18.68
C ALA A 45 1.99 -5.37 -18.93
N ALA A 46 2.39 -6.17 -17.94
CA ALA A 46 2.30 -7.63 -18.00
C ALA A 46 0.84 -8.10 -18.08
N CYS A 47 -0.07 -7.50 -17.30
CA CYS A 47 -1.50 -7.79 -17.38
C CYS A 47 -2.09 -7.47 -18.76
N ILE A 48 -1.74 -6.32 -19.33
CA ILE A 48 -2.20 -5.91 -20.67
C ILE A 48 -1.70 -6.87 -21.76
N ARG A 49 -0.47 -7.39 -21.62
CA ARG A 49 0.09 -8.39 -22.55
C ARG A 49 -0.45 -9.81 -22.33
N GLY A 50 -1.26 -10.04 -21.29
CA GLY A 50 -1.78 -11.36 -20.94
C GLY A 50 -0.73 -12.29 -20.30
N GLU A 51 0.38 -11.73 -19.82
CA GLU A 51 1.45 -12.47 -19.14
C GLU A 51 1.14 -12.71 -17.67
N LYS A 52 0.20 -11.93 -17.13
CA LYS A 52 -0.23 -11.97 -15.73
C LYS A 52 -1.74 -11.69 -15.66
N GLU A 53 -2.40 -12.26 -14.66
CA GLU A 53 -3.75 -11.82 -14.26
C GLU A 53 -3.66 -10.64 -13.29
N PHE A 54 -4.67 -9.77 -13.30
CA PHE A 54 -4.80 -8.73 -12.30
C PHE A 54 -4.88 -9.37 -10.90
N ALA A 55 -4.11 -8.84 -9.95
CA ALA A 55 -4.06 -9.37 -8.58
C ALA A 55 -5.42 -9.29 -7.86
N TYR A 56 -6.29 -8.39 -8.31
CA TYR A 56 -7.61 -8.18 -7.75
C TYR A 56 -8.68 -8.27 -8.83
N SER A 57 -9.83 -8.83 -8.46
CA SER A 57 -10.99 -8.86 -9.34
C SER A 57 -11.67 -7.51 -9.39
N LYS A 58 -12.45 -7.26 -10.44
CA LYS A 58 -13.29 -6.05 -10.54
C LYS A 58 -14.27 -5.94 -9.37
N GLU A 59 -14.76 -7.08 -8.87
CA GLU A 59 -15.65 -7.15 -7.72
C GLU A 59 -14.95 -6.69 -6.44
N HIS A 60 -13.70 -7.12 -6.23
CA HIS A 60 -12.89 -6.65 -5.10
C HIS A 60 -12.73 -5.14 -5.14
N ASP A 61 -12.32 -4.59 -6.29
CA ASP A 61 -12.11 -3.15 -6.42
C ASP A 61 -13.41 -2.37 -6.23
N TYR A 62 -14.53 -2.87 -6.74
CA TYR A 62 -15.85 -2.31 -6.50
C TYR A 62 -16.18 -2.25 -5.01
N ILE A 63 -16.03 -3.38 -4.29
CA ILE A 63 -16.32 -3.46 -2.85
C ILE A 63 -15.45 -2.49 -2.06
N VAL A 64 -14.15 -2.37 -2.39
CA VAL A 64 -13.24 -1.44 -1.73
C VAL A 64 -13.73 0.01 -1.90
N GLN A 65 -14.05 0.42 -3.14
CA GLN A 65 -14.49 1.79 -3.40
C GLN A 65 -15.87 2.09 -2.77
N GLU A 66 -16.82 1.16 -2.88
CA GLU A 66 -18.14 1.28 -2.23
C GLU A 66 -17.99 1.43 -0.72
N THR A 67 -17.14 0.62 -0.10
CA THR A 67 -16.89 0.66 1.35
C THR A 67 -16.33 2.01 1.79
N ILE A 68 -15.37 2.57 1.03
CA ILE A 68 -14.80 3.90 1.33
C ILE A 68 -15.89 4.96 1.27
N LEU A 69 -16.71 4.96 0.21
CA LEU A 69 -17.79 5.93 0.04
C LEU A 69 -18.81 5.84 1.20
N ARG A 70 -19.23 4.63 1.58
CA ARG A 70 -20.11 4.42 2.73
C ARG A 70 -19.49 4.90 4.04
N ALA A 71 -18.21 4.63 4.27
CA ALA A 71 -17.49 5.12 5.45
C ALA A 71 -17.40 6.65 5.51
N CYS A 72 -17.38 7.31 4.34
CA CYS A 72 -17.47 8.77 4.22
C CYS A 72 -18.90 9.31 4.36
N GLY A 73 -19.91 8.46 4.58
CA GLY A 73 -21.31 8.85 4.69
C GLY A 73 -21.98 9.16 3.35
N VAL A 74 -21.39 8.71 2.24
CA VAL A 74 -21.99 8.80 0.90
C VAL A 74 -22.90 7.60 0.69
N GLU A 75 -24.12 7.83 0.20
CA GLU A 75 -25.04 6.77 -0.20
C GLU A 75 -24.60 6.20 -1.56
N VAL A 76 -24.49 4.87 -1.63
CA VAL A 76 -23.92 4.12 -2.77
C VAL A 76 -24.84 2.96 -3.13
#